data_AF-A0A6A6E4W8-F1
#
_entry.id   AF-A0A6A6E4W8-F1
#
_cell.length_a   1.000
_cell.length_b   1.000
_cell.length_c   1.000
_cell.angle_alpha   90.00
_cell.angle_beta   90.00
_cell.angle_gamma   90.00
#
_symmetry.space_group_name_H-M   'P 1'
#
loop_
_entity.id
_entity.type
_entity.pdbx_description
1 polymer ?
#
loop_
_entity_poly.entity_id
_entity_poly.type
_entity_poly.pdbx_seq_one_letter_code
_entity_poly.pdbx_strand_id
1 'polypeptide(L)'
;MPLLPTTTQTLATRLNTLSEENKAVLQLVQRLSKLDFQPGSVPLNSEEGDARLELSAEIHESLRQLEEKLELLRQEIEDVVQGSRVSGRRRESTRDTERSRLEVLLTRLTEDLKSSRTQFRKAQLTAKRNADRAKLKERELLFFNLQSGSSSPSSTPARRRQPNSQLSADEVIVNASSDVTAALRRTQQLMQTELSRSKFAQETLEQSTVALADLGEKYTDLNTLLSNSKNLVNTLLKSQKSDTWYLETTFYILCTTIFWLIFRRWLYGPLWWFVWWPIKLCYKLVFAIFVAIGLTSSKSVAVPKEPSTSLIVKPSATDGIPKRPVDTDNPLYVKVGRGGRGWGYDPSPEGSLSREVGQMAEQKQDQDHPQLRERQEQQASEQNEPAVRGDGTVLQESDKPRNPKKRIWEENVEAEKYERAQQEQEHGQGGGHRKRDEL
;
A
#
# COMPACT_ATOMS: atom_id res chain seq x y z
N MET A 1 19.17 36.52 15.51
CA MET A 1 18.35 37.70 15.13
C MET A 1 16.90 37.39 15.44
N PRO A 2 16.17 38.25 16.16
CA PRO A 2 14.78 37.98 16.52
C PRO A 2 13.89 38.05 15.27
N LEU A 3 13.08 37.01 15.08
CA LEU A 3 12.11 36.89 13.99
C LEU A 3 11.03 37.96 14.16
N LEU A 4 10.89 38.83 13.16
CA LEU A 4 9.79 39.79 13.08
C LEU A 4 8.46 39.03 12.96
N PRO A 5 7.39 39.46 13.63
CA PRO A 5 6.07 38.86 13.44
C PRO A 5 5.63 39.04 11.98
N THR A 6 5.49 37.94 11.26
CA THR A 6 4.95 37.93 9.89
C THR A 6 3.50 38.41 9.95
N THR A 7 3.22 39.52 9.28
CA THR A 7 1.85 40.04 9.19
C THR A 7 1.13 39.31 8.05
N THR A 8 -0.18 39.13 8.18
CA THR A 8 -1.04 38.50 7.14
C THR A 8 -0.85 39.16 5.76
N GLN A 9 -0.57 40.46 5.74
CA GLN A 9 -0.28 41.23 4.53
C GLN A 9 1.03 40.82 3.86
N THR A 10 2.10 40.59 4.64
CA THR A 10 3.38 40.11 4.09
C THR A 10 3.25 38.73 3.44
N LEU A 11 2.47 37.82 4.05
CA LEU A 11 2.18 36.51 3.49
C LEU A 11 1.37 36.61 2.19
N ALA A 12 0.38 37.50 2.15
CA ALA A 12 -0.38 37.76 0.92
C ALA A 12 0.50 38.29 -0.21
N THR A 13 1.43 39.21 0.08
CA THR A 13 2.38 39.70 -0.93
C THR A 13 3.30 38.60 -1.44
N ARG A 14 3.82 37.74 -0.56
CA ARG A 14 4.67 36.61 -0.95
C ARG A 14 3.92 35.54 -1.76
N LEU A 15 2.65 35.27 -1.44
CA LEU A 15 1.80 34.40 -2.26
C LEU A 15 1.56 34.99 -3.66
N ASN A 16 1.35 36.31 -3.75
CA ASN A 16 1.19 36.98 -5.04
C ASN A 16 2.48 36.92 -5.87
N THR A 17 3.65 37.18 -5.27
CA THR A 17 4.93 37.05 -5.99
C THR A 17 5.15 35.62 -6.45
N LEU A 18 4.84 34.62 -5.61
CA LEU A 18 4.92 33.20 -5.99
C LEU A 18 3.98 32.87 -7.16
N SER A 19 2.80 33.50 -7.21
CA SER A 19 1.87 33.34 -8.33
C SER A 19 2.41 33.96 -9.64
N GLU A 20 3.13 35.08 -9.55
CA GLU A 20 3.77 35.74 -10.69
C GLU A 20 4.96 34.92 -11.20
N GLU A 21 5.78 34.39 -10.30
CA GLU A 21 6.87 33.47 -10.65
C GLU A 21 6.34 32.20 -11.35
N ASN A 22 5.22 31.62 -10.87
CA ASN A 22 4.59 30.48 -11.55
C ASN A 22 4.12 30.83 -12.97
N LYS A 23 3.58 32.04 -13.20
CA LYS A 23 3.23 32.51 -14.55
C LYS A 23 4.46 32.62 -15.46
N ALA A 24 5.59 33.09 -14.93
CA ALA A 24 6.84 33.14 -15.68
C ALA A 24 7.32 31.73 -16.07
N VAL A 25 7.25 30.76 -15.16
CA VAL A 25 7.56 29.36 -15.47
C VAL A 25 6.62 28.79 -16.54
N LEU A 26 5.33 29.11 -16.51
CA LEU A 26 4.40 28.70 -17.56
C LEU A 26 4.77 29.28 -18.94
N GLN A 27 5.32 30.49 -19.01
CA GLN A 27 5.84 31.04 -20.27
C GLN A 27 7.05 30.25 -20.78
N LEU A 28 7.95 29.82 -19.88
CA LEU A 28 9.08 28.94 -20.24
C LEU A 28 8.59 27.57 -20.70
N VAL A 29 7.58 26.99 -20.05
CA VAL A 29 6.93 25.73 -20.47
C VAL A 29 6.33 25.86 -21.87
N GLN A 30 5.65 26.97 -22.16
CA GLN A 30 5.14 27.25 -23.51
C GLN A 30 6.27 27.39 -24.53
N ARG A 31 7.37 28.06 -24.17
CA ARG A 31 8.55 28.18 -25.02
C ARG A 31 9.18 26.81 -25.31
N LEU A 32 9.32 25.95 -24.31
CA LEU A 32 9.79 24.57 -24.49
C LEU A 32 8.87 23.77 -25.44
N SER A 33 7.55 23.93 -25.29
CA SER A 33 6.58 23.21 -26.13
C SER A 33 6.62 23.63 -27.61
N LYS A 34 6.95 24.90 -27.89
CA LYS A 34 7.04 25.51 -29.22
C LYS A 34 8.45 25.45 -29.81
N LEU A 35 9.38 24.78 -29.14
CA LEU A 35 10.75 24.66 -29.61
C LEU A 35 10.79 23.67 -30.79
N ASP A 36 11.11 24.20 -31.97
CA ASP A 36 11.28 23.45 -33.21
C ASP A 36 12.76 23.38 -33.57
N PHE A 37 13.19 22.21 -34.03
CA PHE A 37 14.59 21.96 -34.39
C PHE A 37 14.73 21.97 -35.90
N GLN A 38 15.74 22.69 -36.39
CA GLN A 38 16.17 22.61 -37.78
C GLN A 38 16.99 21.31 -37.98
N PRO A 39 16.87 20.61 -39.12
CA PRO A 39 17.67 19.42 -39.39
C PRO A 39 19.16 19.76 -39.31
N GLY A 40 19.95 18.98 -38.55
CA GLY A 40 21.37 19.25 -38.28
C GLY A 40 21.69 20.21 -37.11
N SER A 41 20.69 20.79 -36.43
CA SER A 41 20.91 21.66 -35.24
C SER A 41 20.90 20.92 -33.90
N VAL A 42 20.64 19.61 -33.92
CA VAL A 42 20.61 18.79 -32.70
C VAL A 42 21.99 18.14 -32.55
N PRO A 43 22.80 18.51 -31.55
CA PRO A 43 24.10 17.88 -31.34
C PRO A 43 23.92 16.37 -31.08
N LEU A 44 24.78 15.56 -31.70
CA LEU A 44 24.79 14.10 -31.47
C LEU A 44 25.32 13.75 -30.07
N ASN A 45 26.11 14.63 -29.47
CA ASN A 45 26.76 14.43 -28.19
C ASN A 45 25.99 15.15 -27.08
N SER A 46 25.72 14.49 -25.96
CA SER A 46 25.08 15.06 -24.76
C SER A 46 25.87 16.20 -24.09
N GLU A 47 27.12 16.42 -24.50
CA GLU A 47 28.08 17.35 -23.90
C GLU A 47 27.80 18.80 -24.32
N GLU A 48 27.39 19.03 -25.58
CA GLU A 48 26.84 20.31 -26.03
C GLU A 48 25.37 20.36 -25.59
N GLY A 49 25.09 21.13 -24.54
CA GLY A 49 23.75 21.27 -23.98
C GLY A 49 22.73 21.67 -25.04
N ASP A 50 21.94 20.71 -25.52
CA ASP A 50 20.77 20.95 -26.35
C ASP A 50 19.91 22.02 -25.65
N ALA A 51 19.58 23.11 -26.35
CA ALA A 51 18.78 24.20 -25.79
C ALA A 51 17.46 23.69 -25.15
N ARG A 52 16.96 22.54 -25.60
CA ARG A 52 15.86 21.80 -24.96
C ARG A 52 16.20 21.30 -23.55
N LEU A 53 17.37 20.71 -23.38
CA LEU A 53 17.84 20.17 -22.11
C LEU A 53 18.13 21.29 -21.12
N GLU A 54 18.74 22.38 -21.58
CA GLU A 54 18.97 23.58 -20.75
C GLU A 54 17.64 24.19 -20.27
N LEU A 55 16.73 24.50 -21.19
CA LEU A 55 15.40 25.04 -20.84
C LEU A 55 14.60 24.06 -19.96
N SER A 56 14.70 22.75 -20.22
CA SER A 56 14.05 21.75 -19.38
C SER A 56 14.65 21.69 -17.98
N ALA A 57 15.97 21.85 -17.83
CA ALA A 57 16.64 21.88 -16.54
C ALA A 57 16.26 23.15 -15.76
N GLU A 58 16.25 24.31 -16.42
CA GLU A 58 15.83 25.59 -15.84
C GLU A 58 14.37 25.55 -15.36
N ILE A 59 13.46 25.01 -16.16
CA ILE A 59 12.05 24.84 -15.76
C ILE A 59 11.91 23.86 -14.58
N HIS A 60 12.69 22.78 -14.59
CA HIS A 60 12.62 21.81 -13.49
C HIS A 60 13.10 22.40 -12.17
N GLU A 61 14.23 23.11 -12.20
CA GLU A 61 14.81 23.76 -11.04
C GLU A 61 13.91 24.89 -10.51
N SER A 62 13.37 25.74 -11.39
CA SER A 62 12.42 26.78 -10.99
C SER A 62 11.12 26.21 -10.41
N LEU A 63 10.55 25.14 -10.99
CA LEU A 63 9.39 24.46 -10.39
C LEU A 63 9.69 23.91 -9.00
N ARG A 64 10.88 23.32 -8.80
CA ARG A 64 11.31 22.80 -7.51
C ARG A 64 11.45 23.92 -6.47
N GLN A 65 12.08 25.03 -6.85
CA GLN A 65 12.22 26.21 -5.99
C GLN A 65 10.85 26.80 -5.62
N LEU A 66 9.89 26.82 -6.56
CA LEU A 66 8.52 27.27 -6.28
C LEU A 66 7.77 26.34 -5.31
N GLU A 67 7.93 25.02 -5.46
CA GLU A 67 7.34 24.02 -4.57
C GLU A 67 7.89 24.18 -3.14
N GLU A 68 9.21 24.36 -2.99
CA GLU A 68 9.85 24.61 -1.69
C GLU A 68 9.39 25.93 -1.05
N LYS A 69 9.33 27.02 -1.83
CA LYS A 69 8.78 28.30 -1.35
C LYS A 69 7.32 28.15 -0.90
N LEU A 70 6.50 27.39 -1.61
CA LEU A 70 5.11 27.14 -1.22
C LEU A 70 5.06 26.38 0.11
N GLU A 71 5.87 25.33 0.27
CA GLU A 71 5.92 24.56 1.51
C GLU A 71 6.30 25.43 2.72
N LEU A 72 7.29 26.32 2.56
CA LEU A 72 7.64 27.32 3.57
C LEU A 72 6.48 28.26 3.88
N LEU A 73 5.81 28.81 2.87
CA LEU A 73 4.66 29.70 3.06
C LEU A 73 3.46 28.98 3.71
N ARG A 74 3.28 27.69 3.40
CA ARG A 74 2.25 26.85 4.03
C ARG A 74 2.52 26.71 5.52
N GLN A 75 3.78 26.47 5.89
CA GLN A 75 4.19 26.39 7.29
C GLN A 75 4.03 27.75 7.99
N GLU A 76 4.46 28.85 7.37
CA GLU A 76 4.26 30.20 7.93
C GLU A 76 2.78 30.52 8.16
N ILE A 77 1.88 30.10 7.27
CA ILE A 77 0.42 30.27 7.43
C ILE A 77 -0.11 29.39 8.57
N GLU A 78 0.32 28.13 8.66
CA GLU A 78 -0.07 27.22 9.74
C GLU A 78 0.41 27.74 11.11
N ASP A 79 1.62 28.28 11.19
CA ASP A 79 2.17 28.91 12.40
C ASP A 79 1.36 30.15 12.82
N VAL A 80 0.89 30.96 11.86
CA VAL A 80 -0.01 32.10 12.12
C VAL A 80 -1.40 31.65 12.58
N VAL A 81 -1.89 30.51 12.09
CA VAL A 81 -3.16 29.89 12.53
C VAL A 81 -3.03 29.31 13.94
N GLN A 82 -1.94 28.61 14.24
CA GLN A 82 -1.69 28.01 15.56
C GLN A 82 -1.33 29.04 16.63
N GLY A 83 -0.49 30.02 16.30
CA GLY A 83 -0.08 31.10 17.21
C GLY A 83 -1.22 31.99 17.69
N SER A 84 -2.33 32.07 16.94
CA SER A 84 -3.52 32.85 17.35
C SER A 84 -4.42 32.14 18.35
N ARG A 85 -4.40 30.80 18.40
CA ARG A 85 -5.25 30.03 19.33
C ARG A 85 -4.95 30.34 20.80
N VAL A 86 -3.78 30.93 21.07
CA VAL A 86 -3.31 31.33 22.40
C VAL A 86 -3.75 32.77 22.78
N SER A 87 -4.14 33.62 21.82
CA SER A 87 -4.34 35.07 22.05
C SER A 87 -5.77 35.56 21.76
N GLY A 88 -6.72 35.27 22.66
CA GLY A 88 -7.87 36.15 22.98
C GLY A 88 -9.00 36.32 21.94
N ARG A 89 -10.13 35.63 22.22
CA ARG A 89 -11.41 35.55 21.48
C ARG A 89 -12.11 36.82 20.95
N ARG A 90 -11.66 38.05 21.22
CA ARG A 90 -12.45 39.28 20.92
C ARG A 90 -12.05 40.03 19.64
N ARG A 91 -10.93 39.66 18.99
CA ARG A 91 -10.43 40.29 17.75
C ARG A 91 -10.24 39.29 16.60
N GLU A 92 -10.94 38.16 16.67
CA GLU A 92 -10.74 36.99 15.80
C GLU A 92 -11.43 37.15 14.43
N SER A 93 -12.62 37.74 14.35
CA SER A 93 -13.45 37.71 13.13
C SER A 93 -12.79 38.33 11.89
N THR A 94 -12.13 39.48 12.02
CA THR A 94 -11.44 40.11 10.88
C THR A 94 -10.19 39.33 10.47
N ARG A 95 -9.45 38.78 11.43
CA ARG A 95 -8.26 37.95 11.18
C ARG A 95 -8.62 36.61 10.55
N ASP A 96 -9.76 36.03 10.92
CA ASP A 96 -10.26 34.79 10.32
C ASP A 96 -10.67 34.99 8.86
N THR A 97 -11.22 36.15 8.51
CA THR A 97 -11.52 36.48 7.11
C THR A 97 -10.25 36.66 6.27
N GLU A 98 -9.17 37.16 6.85
CA GLU A 98 -7.88 37.27 6.15
C GLU A 98 -7.20 35.90 6.01
N ARG A 99 -7.28 35.04 7.04
CA ARG A 99 -6.75 33.67 7.00
C ARG A 99 -7.44 32.80 5.96
N SER A 100 -8.77 32.79 5.96
CA SER A 100 -9.54 32.04 4.96
C SER A 100 -9.21 32.51 3.54
N ARG A 101 -8.95 33.81 3.33
CA ARG A 101 -8.44 34.31 2.04
C ARG A 101 -7.06 33.77 1.71
N LEU A 102 -6.12 33.74 2.66
CA LEU A 102 -4.77 33.16 2.47
C LEU A 102 -4.83 31.67 2.15
N GLU A 103 -5.67 30.90 2.84
CA GLU A 103 -5.88 29.47 2.60
C GLU A 103 -6.47 29.21 1.21
N VAL A 104 -7.44 30.02 0.78
CA VAL A 104 -8.00 29.93 -0.58
C VAL A 104 -6.94 30.25 -1.64
N LEU A 105 -6.10 31.27 -1.41
CA LEU A 105 -5.00 31.59 -2.33
C LEU A 105 -3.95 30.47 -2.37
N LEU A 106 -3.61 29.88 -1.23
CA LEU A 106 -2.66 28.77 -1.14
C LEU A 106 -3.20 27.54 -1.87
N THR A 107 -4.44 27.13 -1.59
CA THR A 107 -5.04 25.95 -2.23
C THR A 107 -5.11 26.13 -3.75
N ARG A 108 -5.51 27.30 -4.23
CA ARG A 108 -5.46 27.63 -5.66
C ARG A 108 -4.04 27.51 -6.21
N LEU A 109 -3.05 28.08 -5.53
CA LEU A 109 -1.67 28.08 -6.00
C LEU A 109 -1.05 26.67 -5.99
N THR A 110 -1.42 25.81 -5.04
CA THR A 110 -1.02 24.39 -5.05
C THR A 110 -1.57 23.66 -6.25
N GLU A 111 -2.82 23.93 -6.64
CA GLU A 111 -3.42 23.34 -7.82
C GLU A 111 -2.79 23.89 -9.10
N ASP A 112 -2.51 25.20 -9.14
CA ASP A 112 -1.83 25.84 -10.26
C ASP A 112 -0.41 25.25 -10.46
N LEU A 113 0.37 24.98 -9.39
CA LEU A 113 1.68 24.31 -9.51
C LEU A 113 1.57 22.86 -9.98
N LYS A 114 0.59 22.09 -9.49
CA LYS A 114 0.33 20.74 -10.00
C LYS A 114 -0.01 20.79 -11.49
N SER A 115 -0.85 21.73 -11.90
CA SER A 115 -1.21 21.92 -13.30
C SER A 115 0.03 22.28 -14.13
N SER A 116 0.89 23.17 -13.64
CA SER A 116 2.16 23.56 -14.28
C SER A 116 3.10 22.37 -14.46
N ARG A 117 3.21 21.49 -13.45
CA ARG A 117 3.98 20.23 -13.52
C ARG A 117 3.46 19.30 -14.62
N THR A 118 2.15 19.16 -14.74
CA THR A 118 1.55 18.33 -15.81
C THR A 118 1.77 18.93 -17.19
N GLN A 119 1.67 20.25 -17.33
CA GLN A 119 1.94 20.98 -18.57
C GLN A 119 3.41 20.86 -18.98
N PHE A 120 4.34 20.96 -18.02
CA PHE A 120 5.76 20.75 -18.24
C PHE A 120 6.06 19.34 -18.78
N ARG A 121 5.49 18.28 -18.19
CA ARG A 121 5.66 16.91 -18.71
C ARG A 121 5.14 16.77 -20.14
N LYS A 122 4.00 17.40 -20.45
CA LYS A 122 3.48 17.43 -21.83
C LYS A 122 4.42 18.18 -22.77
N ALA A 123 4.93 19.34 -22.36
CA ALA A 123 5.87 20.15 -23.13
C ALA A 123 7.21 19.43 -23.39
N GLN A 124 7.71 18.67 -22.41
CA GLN A 124 8.89 17.82 -22.60
C GLN A 124 8.65 16.73 -23.64
N LEU A 125 7.48 16.08 -23.60
CA LEU A 125 7.13 15.06 -24.59
C LEU A 125 6.96 15.66 -25.99
N THR A 126 6.35 16.84 -26.12
CA THR A 126 6.23 17.51 -27.42
C THR A 126 7.59 17.93 -27.95
N ALA A 127 8.45 18.53 -27.11
CA ALA A 127 9.80 18.91 -27.51
C ALA A 127 10.65 17.70 -27.91
N LYS A 128 10.53 16.57 -27.19
CA LYS A 128 11.19 15.31 -27.58
C LYS A 128 10.70 14.83 -28.95
N ARG A 129 9.38 14.79 -29.17
CA ARG A 129 8.81 14.38 -30.47
C ARG A 129 9.25 15.31 -31.60
N ASN A 130 9.36 16.61 -31.36
CA ASN A 130 9.84 17.57 -32.34
C ASN A 130 11.31 17.33 -32.68
N ALA A 131 12.16 17.05 -31.68
CA ALA A 131 13.56 16.68 -31.89
C ALA A 131 13.70 15.40 -32.70
N ASP A 132 12.93 14.36 -32.34
CA ASP A 132 12.94 13.07 -33.05
C ASP A 132 12.49 13.24 -34.51
N ARG A 133 11.46 14.06 -34.74
CA ARG A 133 11.01 14.40 -36.10
C ARG A 133 12.08 15.14 -36.91
N ALA A 134 12.85 16.03 -36.28
CA ALA A 134 13.94 16.72 -36.96
C ALA A 134 15.09 15.77 -37.33
N LYS A 135 15.44 14.83 -36.43
CA LYS A 135 16.43 13.78 -36.71
C LYS A 135 16.01 12.86 -37.85
N LEU A 136 14.73 12.49 -37.91
CA LEU A 136 14.20 11.68 -39.03
C LEU A 136 14.29 12.43 -40.36
N LYS A 137 13.93 13.72 -40.39
CA LYS A 137 14.06 14.55 -41.60
C LYS A 137 15.51 14.67 -42.06
N GLU A 138 16.45 14.84 -41.13
CA GLU A 138 17.88 14.85 -41.46
C GLU A 138 18.30 13.51 -42.11
N ARG A 139 17.88 12.40 -41.52
CA ARG A 139 18.14 11.07 -42.06
C ARG A 139 17.57 10.91 -43.47
N GLU A 140 16.34 11.35 -43.70
CA GLU A 140 15.69 11.34 -45.02
C GLU A 140 16.43 12.22 -46.04
N LEU A 141 16.91 13.40 -45.64
CA LEU A 141 17.70 14.27 -46.51
C LEU A 141 19.05 13.65 -46.89
N LEU A 142 19.72 12.98 -45.94
CA LEU A 142 20.97 12.25 -46.21
C LEU A 142 20.73 11.06 -47.15
N PHE A 143 19.66 10.28 -46.93
CA PHE A 143 19.29 9.18 -47.81
C PHE A 143 18.90 9.66 -49.20
N PHE A 144 18.14 10.76 -49.31
CA PHE A 144 17.82 11.37 -50.60
C PHE A 144 19.08 11.81 -51.33
N ASN A 145 20.02 12.49 -50.65
CA ASN A 145 21.29 12.91 -51.26
C ASN A 145 22.12 11.70 -51.77
N LEU A 146 22.14 10.59 -51.02
CA LEU A 146 22.81 9.34 -51.43
C LEU A 146 22.11 8.67 -52.63
N GLN A 147 20.78 8.69 -52.68
CA GLN A 147 20.00 8.01 -53.73
C GLN A 147 19.84 8.84 -55.00
N SER A 148 19.87 10.17 -54.90
CA SER A 148 19.71 11.08 -56.03
C SER A 148 20.95 11.24 -56.91
N GLY A 149 22.10 10.60 -56.57
CA GLY A 149 23.29 10.56 -57.44
C GLY A 149 23.86 11.94 -57.82
N SER A 150 23.43 13.00 -57.13
CA SER A 150 23.87 14.37 -57.34
C SER A 150 25.19 14.56 -56.61
N SER A 151 26.26 14.24 -57.33
CA SER A 151 27.65 14.51 -56.98
C SER A 151 27.87 15.92 -56.38
N SER A 152 28.47 15.97 -55.20
CA SER A 152 29.49 17.00 -54.89
C SER A 152 30.56 16.41 -53.98
N PRO A 153 31.82 16.87 -54.10
CA PRO A 153 32.95 15.99 -54.34
C PRO A 153 33.76 15.77 -53.07
N SER A 154 34.02 14.51 -52.72
CA SER A 154 35.22 14.18 -51.96
C SER A 154 35.59 12.72 -52.19
N SER A 155 36.70 12.54 -52.92
CA SER A 155 37.64 11.42 -52.81
C SER A 155 37.06 10.01 -52.92
N THR A 156 37.04 9.45 -54.14
CA THR A 156 37.75 8.19 -54.49
C THR A 156 37.43 7.78 -55.94
N PRO A 157 38.42 7.67 -56.84
CA PRO A 157 38.15 7.30 -58.22
C PRO A 157 38.05 5.78 -58.34
N ALA A 158 36.83 5.25 -58.49
CA ALA A 158 36.63 3.87 -58.91
C ALA A 158 37.05 3.72 -60.38
N ARG A 159 38.24 3.15 -60.58
CA ARG A 159 38.94 2.97 -61.84
C ARG A 159 38.15 2.06 -62.80
N ARG A 160 37.61 2.70 -63.83
CA ARG A 160 37.17 2.16 -65.13
C ARG A 160 38.09 1.02 -65.61
N ARG A 161 37.54 -0.19 -65.78
CA ARG A 161 38.19 -1.28 -66.53
C ARG A 161 37.57 -1.34 -67.93
N GLN A 162 38.38 -1.04 -68.95
CA GLN A 162 38.06 -1.33 -70.35
C GLN A 162 38.45 -2.78 -70.66
N PRO A 163 37.68 -3.52 -71.47
CA PRO A 163 38.07 -4.85 -71.93
C PRO A 163 38.98 -4.72 -73.17
N ASN A 164 40.24 -5.12 -73.02
CA ASN A 164 41.15 -5.26 -74.16
C ASN A 164 40.81 -6.58 -74.86
N SER A 165 40.27 -6.47 -76.08
CA SER A 165 40.15 -7.56 -77.03
C SER A 165 41.52 -7.80 -77.68
N GLN A 166 41.86 -9.08 -77.87
CA GLN A 166 43.05 -9.63 -78.54
C GLN A 166 44.25 -9.88 -77.62
N LEU A 167 44.13 -10.90 -76.76
CA LEU A 167 45.27 -11.57 -76.12
C LEU A 167 45.44 -12.96 -76.73
N SER A 168 46.69 -13.33 -77.00
CA SER A 168 47.12 -14.65 -77.48
C SER A 168 46.65 -15.76 -76.52
N ALA A 169 46.35 -16.96 -77.00
CA ALA A 169 45.86 -18.08 -76.18
C ALA A 169 46.80 -18.40 -74.98
N ASP A 170 48.10 -18.21 -75.16
CA ASP A 170 49.11 -18.42 -74.11
C ASP A 170 49.05 -17.32 -73.03
N GLU A 171 48.75 -16.08 -73.43
CA GLU A 171 48.58 -14.94 -72.53
C GLU A 171 47.26 -15.03 -71.74
N VAL A 172 46.21 -15.61 -72.33
CA VAL A 172 44.97 -15.95 -71.62
C VAL A 172 45.21 -17.00 -70.55
N ILE A 173 46.08 -17.99 -70.80
CA ILE A 173 46.41 -19.03 -69.80
C ILE A 173 47.24 -18.47 -68.64
N VAL A 174 48.24 -17.63 -68.95
CA VAL A 174 49.04 -16.94 -67.91
C VAL A 174 48.17 -15.98 -67.10
N ASN A 175 47.27 -15.24 -67.75
CA ASN A 175 46.36 -14.32 -67.07
C ASN A 175 45.30 -15.07 -66.24
N ALA A 176 44.79 -16.21 -66.73
CA ALA A 176 43.91 -17.08 -65.96
C ALA A 176 44.61 -17.65 -64.71
N SER A 177 45.88 -18.03 -64.82
CA SER A 177 46.69 -18.50 -63.67
C SER A 177 46.95 -17.37 -62.66
N SER A 178 47.20 -16.16 -63.16
CA SER A 178 47.30 -14.94 -62.35
C SER A 178 45.98 -14.61 -61.66
N ASP A 179 44.84 -14.74 -62.34
CA ASP A 179 43.51 -14.49 -61.80
C ASP A 179 43.11 -15.54 -60.75
N VAL A 180 43.45 -16.81 -60.95
CA VAL A 180 43.26 -17.86 -59.92
C VAL A 180 44.12 -17.54 -58.68
N THR A 181 45.38 -17.13 -58.88
CA THR A 181 46.27 -16.75 -57.77
C THR A 181 45.76 -15.49 -57.06
N ALA A 182 45.24 -14.52 -57.81
CA ALA A 182 44.63 -13.31 -57.27
C ALA A 182 43.32 -13.62 -56.53
N ALA A 183 42.51 -14.57 -57.03
CA ALA A 183 41.29 -15.04 -56.38
C ALA A 183 41.62 -15.75 -55.07
N LEU A 184 42.61 -16.64 -55.03
CA LEU A 184 43.06 -17.31 -53.81
C LEU A 184 43.60 -16.34 -52.76
N ARG A 185 44.36 -15.32 -53.18
CA ARG A 185 44.78 -14.25 -52.26
C ARG A 185 43.58 -13.46 -51.74
N ARG A 186 42.58 -13.20 -52.60
CA ARG A 186 41.34 -12.52 -52.20
C ARG A 186 40.53 -13.35 -51.21
N THR A 187 40.39 -14.66 -51.43
CA THR A 187 39.67 -15.55 -50.50
C THR A 187 40.41 -15.68 -49.18
N GLN A 188 41.74 -15.72 -49.20
CA GLN A 188 42.54 -15.72 -47.97
C GLN A 188 42.35 -14.41 -47.18
N GLN A 189 42.36 -13.27 -47.85
CA GLN A 189 42.04 -11.98 -47.23
C GLN A 189 40.60 -11.97 -46.68
N LEU A 190 39.63 -12.50 -47.44
CA LEU A 190 38.23 -12.59 -47.03
C LEU A 190 38.06 -13.48 -45.79
N MET A 191 38.76 -14.62 -45.76
CA MET A 191 38.75 -15.54 -44.63
C MET A 191 39.38 -14.92 -43.38
N GLN A 192 40.47 -14.15 -43.54
CA GLN A 192 41.06 -13.38 -42.44
C GLN A 192 40.08 -12.31 -41.91
N THR A 193 39.37 -11.61 -42.81
CA THR A 193 38.37 -10.63 -42.39
C THR A 193 37.17 -11.27 -41.70
N GLU A 194 36.65 -12.40 -42.19
CA GLU A 194 35.54 -13.11 -41.55
C GLU A 194 35.94 -13.71 -40.20
N LEU A 195 37.17 -14.20 -40.06
CA LEU A 195 37.70 -14.64 -38.76
C LEU A 195 37.81 -13.48 -37.76
N SER A 196 38.30 -12.29 -38.19
CA SER A 196 38.33 -11.10 -37.32
C SER A 196 36.92 -10.65 -36.92
N ARG A 197 35.96 -10.76 -37.84
CA ARG A 197 34.55 -10.45 -37.61
C ARG A 197 33.89 -11.44 -36.65
N SER A 198 34.23 -12.73 -36.76
CA SER A 198 33.75 -13.77 -35.85
C SER A 198 34.31 -13.60 -34.44
N LYS A 199 35.59 -13.23 -34.32
CA LYS A 199 36.21 -12.89 -33.03
C LYS A 199 35.52 -11.70 -32.36
N PHE A 200 35.28 -10.63 -33.11
CA PHE A 200 34.55 -9.48 -32.60
C PHE A 200 33.10 -9.81 -32.21
N ALA A 201 32.42 -10.67 -32.98
CA ALA A 201 31.08 -11.13 -32.64
C ALA A 201 31.08 -11.98 -31.35
N GLN A 202 32.09 -12.82 -31.14
CA GLN A 202 32.26 -13.57 -29.89
C GLN A 202 32.51 -12.66 -28.70
N GLU A 203 33.42 -11.69 -28.81
CA GLU A 203 33.68 -10.70 -27.76
C GLU A 203 32.42 -9.90 -27.43
N THR A 204 31.63 -9.52 -28.45
CA THR A 204 30.36 -8.80 -28.24
C THR A 204 29.33 -9.67 -27.52
N LEU A 205 29.22 -10.96 -27.88
CA LEU A 205 28.31 -11.88 -27.19
C LEU A 205 28.73 -12.13 -25.74
N GLU A 206 30.03 -12.24 -25.48
CA GLU A 206 30.57 -12.37 -24.13
C GLU A 206 30.29 -11.11 -23.30
N GLN A 207 30.56 -9.92 -23.85
CA GLN A 207 30.20 -8.65 -23.22
C GLN A 207 28.70 -8.53 -22.95
N SER A 208 27.86 -8.97 -23.89
CA SER A 208 26.40 -8.97 -23.69
C SER A 208 25.96 -9.93 -22.59
N THR A 209 26.66 -11.06 -22.43
CA THR A 209 26.38 -12.05 -21.37
C THR A 209 26.78 -11.51 -20.00
N VAL A 210 27.93 -10.84 -19.91
CA VAL A 210 28.36 -10.15 -18.69
C VAL A 210 27.38 -9.02 -18.33
N ALA A 211 26.94 -8.23 -19.31
CA ALA A 211 25.94 -7.20 -19.07
C ALA A 211 24.59 -7.78 -18.59
N LEU A 212 24.16 -8.93 -19.12
CA LEU A 212 22.97 -9.65 -18.65
C LEU A 212 23.13 -10.17 -17.23
N ALA A 213 24.32 -10.65 -16.86
CA ALA A 213 24.63 -11.10 -15.51
C ALA A 213 24.60 -9.93 -14.51
N ASP A 214 25.23 -8.79 -14.84
CA ASP A 214 25.18 -7.57 -14.03
C ASP A 214 23.73 -7.08 -13.87
N LEU A 215 22.95 -7.09 -14.95
CA LEU A 215 21.52 -6.75 -14.87
C LEU A 215 20.77 -7.68 -13.89
N GLY A 216 21.05 -8.99 -13.93
CA GLY A 216 20.50 -9.97 -13.00
C GLY A 216 20.87 -9.69 -11.54
N GLU A 217 22.11 -9.26 -11.30
CA GLU A 217 22.58 -8.83 -9.98
C GLU A 217 21.84 -7.57 -9.51
N LYS A 218 21.72 -6.54 -10.37
CA LYS A 218 20.94 -5.32 -10.06
C LYS A 218 19.48 -5.64 -9.76
N TYR A 219 18.84 -6.55 -10.50
CA TYR A 219 17.47 -6.97 -10.20
C TYR A 219 17.35 -7.71 -8.88
N THR A 220 18.35 -8.52 -8.53
CA THR A 220 18.39 -9.21 -7.24
C THR A 220 18.54 -8.20 -6.10
N ASP A 221 19.46 -7.25 -6.22
CA ASP A 221 19.67 -6.17 -5.26
C ASP A 221 18.40 -5.32 -5.09
N LEU A 222 17.76 -4.91 -6.20
CA LEU A 222 16.47 -4.22 -6.17
C LEU A 222 15.39 -5.02 -5.43
N ASN A 223 15.32 -6.33 -5.63
CA ASN A 223 14.36 -7.17 -4.91
C ASN A 223 14.67 -7.21 -3.40
N THR A 224 15.95 -7.19 -3.00
CA THR A 224 16.31 -7.07 -1.58
C THR A 224 15.90 -5.72 -0.99
N LEU A 225 16.17 -4.62 -1.70
CA LEU A 225 15.76 -3.28 -1.30
C LEU A 225 14.25 -3.15 -1.20
N LEU A 226 13.52 -3.75 -2.15
CA LEU A 226 12.05 -3.73 -2.17
C LEU A 226 11.45 -4.61 -1.07
N SER A 227 12.11 -5.71 -0.71
CA SER A 227 11.73 -6.52 0.45
C SER A 227 11.98 -5.77 1.77
N ASN A 228 13.09 -5.05 1.87
CA ASN A 228 13.42 -4.23 3.05
C ASN A 228 12.46 -3.05 3.19
N SER A 229 12.14 -2.36 2.08
CA SER A 229 11.15 -1.27 2.10
C SER A 229 9.76 -1.79 2.44
N LYS A 230 9.36 -2.96 1.92
CA LYS A 230 8.09 -3.61 2.30
C LYS A 230 8.06 -3.95 3.78
N ASN A 231 9.16 -4.46 4.34
CA ASN A 231 9.25 -4.73 5.77
C ASN A 231 9.13 -3.44 6.59
N LEU A 232 9.82 -2.36 6.19
CA LEU A 232 9.70 -1.05 6.85
C LEU A 232 8.28 -0.47 6.76
N VAL A 233 7.66 -0.49 5.58
CA VAL A 233 6.27 -0.06 5.40
C VAL A 233 5.31 -0.92 6.22
N ASN A 234 5.52 -2.24 6.29
CA ASN A 234 4.69 -3.11 7.10
C ASN A 234 4.90 -2.84 8.60
N THR A 235 6.13 -2.52 9.04
CA THR A 235 6.39 -2.12 10.43
C THR A 235 5.72 -0.80 10.77
N LEU A 236 5.78 0.19 9.88
CA LEU A 236 5.09 1.48 10.04
C LEU A 236 3.58 1.33 10.05
N LEU A 237 3.01 0.56 9.11
CA LEU A 237 1.57 0.30 9.07
C LEU A 237 1.09 -0.53 10.26
N LYS A 238 1.88 -1.50 10.72
CA LYS A 238 1.56 -2.28 11.92
C LYS A 238 1.65 -1.43 13.18
N SER A 239 2.65 -0.55 13.27
CA SER A 239 2.78 0.44 14.35
C SER A 239 1.57 1.39 14.37
N GLN A 240 1.22 1.97 13.22
CA GLN A 240 0.10 2.89 13.14
C GLN A 240 -1.25 2.19 13.39
N LYS A 241 -1.42 0.94 12.93
CA LYS A 241 -2.61 0.12 13.22
C LYS A 241 -2.78 -0.16 14.70
N SER A 242 -1.69 -0.42 15.43
CA SER A 242 -1.77 -0.63 16.87
C SER A 242 -2.29 0.63 17.59
N ASP A 243 -1.85 1.80 17.15
CA ASP A 243 -2.29 3.09 17.69
C ASP A 243 -3.77 3.38 17.35
N THR A 244 -4.19 3.04 16.12
CA THR A 244 -5.59 3.21 15.71
C THR A 244 -6.53 2.32 16.53
N TRP A 245 -6.10 1.10 16.90
CA TRP A 245 -6.91 0.20 17.71
C TRP A 245 -7.08 0.69 19.16
N TYR A 246 -6.05 1.32 19.74
CA TYR A 246 -6.17 1.95 21.06
C TYR A 246 -7.09 3.17 21.05
N LEU A 247 -6.99 4.02 20.02
CA LEU A 247 -7.87 5.18 19.87
C LEU A 247 -9.32 4.74 19.63
N GLU A 248 -9.53 3.72 18.80
CA GLU A 248 -10.84 3.14 18.53
C GLU A 248 -11.47 2.54 19.80
N THR A 249 -10.72 1.73 20.56
CA THR A 249 -11.21 1.15 21.82
C THR A 249 -11.56 2.23 22.85
N THR A 250 -10.73 3.27 22.95
CA THR A 250 -10.97 4.40 23.87
C THR A 250 -12.19 5.22 23.43
N PHE A 251 -12.37 5.43 22.13
CA PHE A 251 -13.53 6.13 21.58
C PHE A 251 -14.83 5.35 21.79
N TYR A 252 -14.81 4.02 21.64
CA TYR A 252 -15.96 3.18 21.97
C TYR A 252 -16.31 3.25 23.45
N ILE A 253 -15.34 3.11 24.36
CA ILE A 253 -15.58 3.25 25.81
C ILE A 253 -16.14 4.63 26.15
N LEU A 254 -15.59 5.70 25.56
CA LEU A 254 -16.08 7.06 25.72
C LEU A 254 -17.53 7.20 25.21
N CYS A 255 -17.84 6.70 24.02
CA CYS A 255 -19.20 6.70 23.48
C CYS A 255 -20.17 5.91 24.36
N THR A 256 -19.77 4.74 24.83
CA THR A 256 -20.58 3.91 25.75
C THR A 256 -20.85 4.66 27.07
N THR A 257 -19.86 5.34 27.64
CA THR A 257 -20.06 6.12 28.88
C THR A 257 -20.94 7.35 28.66
N ILE A 258 -20.80 8.06 27.53
CA ILE A 258 -21.66 9.18 27.16
C ILE A 258 -23.09 8.68 26.93
N PHE A 259 -23.27 7.59 26.19
CA PHE A 259 -24.57 6.99 25.96
C PHE A 259 -25.22 6.55 27.27
N TRP A 260 -24.46 5.95 28.18
CA TRP A 260 -24.91 5.60 29.53
C TRP A 260 -25.31 6.83 30.34
N LEU A 261 -24.56 7.94 30.25
CA LEU A 261 -24.91 9.19 30.92
C LEU A 261 -26.16 9.84 30.32
N ILE A 262 -26.34 9.80 29.00
CA ILE A 262 -27.54 10.28 28.32
C ILE A 262 -28.75 9.43 28.73
N PHE A 263 -28.59 8.10 28.72
CA PHE A 263 -29.61 7.17 29.19
C PHE A 263 -29.99 7.44 30.66
N ARG A 264 -28.99 7.63 31.51
CA ARG A 264 -29.22 7.89 32.94
C ARG A 264 -29.80 9.27 33.22
N ARG A 265 -29.31 10.32 32.55
CA ARG A 265 -29.65 11.72 32.85
C ARG A 265 -30.90 12.18 32.10
N TRP A 266 -31.02 11.80 30.84
CA TRP A 266 -32.01 12.36 29.91
C TRP A 266 -33.19 11.42 29.67
N LEU A 267 -32.96 10.09 29.67
CA LEU A 267 -34.06 9.13 29.53
C LEU A 267 -34.81 8.87 30.85
N TYR A 268 -34.19 8.93 32.02
CA TYR A 268 -34.90 8.58 33.26
C TYR A 268 -35.74 9.72 33.88
N GLY A 269 -35.31 10.98 33.75
CA GLY A 269 -36.02 12.12 34.35
C GLY A 269 -37.00 12.81 33.38
N PRO A 270 -36.49 13.51 32.35
CA PRO A 270 -37.33 14.23 31.38
C PRO A 270 -38.31 13.35 30.63
N LEU A 271 -37.95 12.08 30.35
CA LEU A 271 -38.81 11.17 29.61
C LEU A 271 -40.00 10.67 30.44
N TRP A 272 -39.88 10.58 31.77
CA TRP A 272 -41.06 10.40 32.62
C TRP A 272 -41.99 11.60 32.47
N TRP A 273 -41.46 12.82 32.41
CA TRP A 273 -42.29 14.00 32.14
C TRP A 273 -42.91 13.93 30.74
N PHE A 274 -42.15 13.52 29.72
CA PHE A 274 -42.61 13.36 28.33
C PHE A 274 -43.64 12.22 28.15
N VAL A 275 -43.67 11.22 29.03
CA VAL A 275 -44.73 10.18 29.06
C VAL A 275 -45.95 10.66 29.84
N TRP A 276 -45.76 11.40 30.95
CA TRP A 276 -46.86 11.86 31.79
C TRP A 276 -47.62 13.05 31.20
N TRP A 277 -46.94 13.92 30.45
CA TRP A 277 -47.55 15.09 29.79
C TRP A 277 -48.60 14.72 28.73
N PRO A 278 -48.34 13.81 27.75
CA PRO A 278 -49.34 13.38 26.78
C PRO A 278 -50.44 12.56 27.42
N ILE A 279 -50.14 11.74 28.44
CA ILE A 279 -51.18 11.03 29.22
C ILE A 279 -52.13 12.02 29.88
N LYS A 280 -51.63 13.08 30.55
CA LYS A 280 -52.48 14.13 31.11
C LYS A 280 -53.27 14.89 30.04
N LEU A 281 -52.67 15.12 28.88
CA LEU A 281 -53.32 15.81 27.77
C LEU A 281 -54.45 14.96 27.18
N CYS A 282 -54.22 13.67 26.99
CA CYS A 282 -55.22 12.69 26.60
C CYS A 282 -56.34 12.57 27.65
N TYR A 283 -56.02 12.51 28.95
CA TYR A 283 -57.06 12.54 30.00
C TYR A 283 -57.90 13.81 29.95
N LYS A 284 -57.29 14.98 29.72
CA LYS A 284 -58.05 16.25 29.57
C LYS A 284 -58.90 16.26 28.30
N LEU A 285 -58.42 15.68 27.22
CA LEU A 285 -59.12 15.61 25.94
C LEU A 285 -60.29 14.60 26.01
N VAL A 286 -60.07 13.43 26.62
CA VAL A 286 -61.13 12.45 26.92
C VAL A 286 -62.14 13.02 27.90
N PHE A 287 -61.72 13.73 28.96
CA PHE A 287 -62.62 14.40 29.90
C PHE A 287 -63.43 15.51 29.21
N ALA A 288 -62.81 16.32 28.35
CA ALA A 288 -63.50 17.35 27.56
C ALA A 288 -64.52 16.75 26.57
N ILE A 289 -64.19 15.62 25.95
CA ILE A 289 -65.12 14.88 25.08
C ILE A 289 -66.26 14.27 25.91
N PHE A 290 -65.99 13.72 27.10
CA PHE A 290 -67.02 13.18 28.01
C PHE A 290 -67.98 14.27 28.52
N VAL A 291 -67.47 15.48 28.77
CA VAL A 291 -68.28 16.66 29.13
C VAL A 291 -69.09 17.17 27.94
N ALA A 292 -68.53 17.18 26.72
CA ALA A 292 -69.22 17.62 25.51
C ALA A 292 -70.29 16.64 25.02
N ILE A 293 -70.14 15.34 25.28
CA ILE A 293 -71.12 14.29 24.94
C ILE A 293 -72.22 14.14 26.02
N GLY A 294 -72.12 14.86 27.15
CA GLY A 294 -73.21 14.98 28.12
C GLY A 294 -73.48 13.73 28.96
N LEU A 295 -72.48 12.85 29.16
CA LEU A 295 -72.62 11.61 29.94
C LEU A 295 -72.45 11.80 31.46
N THR A 296 -72.37 13.03 31.96
CA THR A 296 -72.55 13.32 33.40
C THR A 296 -73.93 13.91 33.64
N SER A 297 -74.95 13.08 33.47
CA SER A 297 -76.25 13.32 34.06
C SER A 297 -76.16 13.00 35.56
N SER A 298 -75.94 14.02 36.39
CA SER A 298 -76.42 14.02 37.79
C SER A 298 -76.38 15.43 38.37
N LYS A 299 -77.52 16.11 38.23
CA LYS A 299 -78.18 16.98 39.21
C LYS A 299 -77.30 17.88 40.08
N SER A 300 -77.36 19.17 39.75
CA SER A 300 -77.29 20.27 40.70
C SER A 300 -78.37 20.15 41.78
N VAL A 301 -77.96 20.04 43.04
CA VAL A 301 -78.70 20.58 44.20
C VAL A 301 -77.70 21.26 45.11
N ALA A 302 -78.02 22.48 45.51
CA ALA A 302 -77.21 23.34 46.35
C ALA A 302 -77.66 23.28 47.83
N VAL A 303 -76.70 23.61 48.72
CA VAL A 303 -76.83 24.17 50.10
C VAL A 303 -77.11 23.16 51.24
N PRO A 304 -76.66 23.33 52.52
CA PRO A 304 -75.46 23.93 53.16
C PRO A 304 -74.74 23.04 54.25
N LYS A 305 -73.58 23.51 54.77
CA LYS A 305 -73.09 23.59 56.19
C LYS A 305 -73.65 22.54 57.21
N GLU A 306 -72.93 21.70 57.97
CA GLU A 306 -71.75 21.84 58.87
C GLU A 306 -71.34 20.42 59.44
N PRO A 307 -70.51 20.22 60.50
CA PRO A 307 -69.47 19.17 60.54
C PRO A 307 -69.71 18.02 61.55
N SER A 308 -69.18 16.81 61.29
CA SER A 308 -68.83 15.84 62.35
C SER A 308 -68.18 14.57 61.78
N THR A 309 -67.03 14.19 62.36
CA THR A 309 -66.62 12.81 62.79
C THR A 309 -66.63 11.68 61.73
N SER A 310 -65.67 10.78 61.60
CA SER A 310 -64.69 10.20 62.52
C SER A 310 -63.80 9.23 61.73
N LEU A 311 -62.57 9.04 62.22
CA LEU A 311 -61.65 7.93 61.97
C LEU A 311 -62.34 6.60 61.57
N ILE A 312 -61.72 5.86 60.64
CA ILE A 312 -61.22 4.49 60.88
C ILE A 312 -60.02 4.26 59.95
N VAL A 313 -58.84 4.23 60.58
CA VAL A 313 -57.61 3.68 60.05
C VAL A 313 -57.59 2.21 60.42
N LYS A 314 -57.37 1.31 59.46
CA LYS A 314 -56.93 -0.06 59.74
C LYS A 314 -55.50 -0.22 59.25
N PRO A 315 -54.51 -0.37 60.16
CA PRO A 315 -53.17 -0.77 59.80
C PRO A 315 -53.13 -2.30 59.73
N SER A 316 -52.74 -2.86 58.59
CA SER A 316 -52.26 -4.25 58.57
C SER A 316 -51.35 -4.42 57.37
N ALA A 317 -50.10 -4.01 57.57
CA ALA A 317 -48.97 -4.60 56.86
C ALA A 317 -48.39 -5.67 57.80
N THR A 318 -48.68 -6.93 57.53
CA THR A 318 -47.88 -8.04 58.03
C THR A 318 -47.99 -9.16 57.00
N ASP A 319 -47.23 -9.02 55.91
CA ASP A 319 -46.51 -10.14 55.30
C ASP A 319 -45.62 -9.64 54.16
N GLY A 320 -44.33 -9.95 54.28
CA GLY A 320 -43.30 -9.57 53.34
C GLY A 320 -43.32 -10.43 52.07
N ILE A 321 -42.66 -9.94 51.03
CA ILE A 321 -42.49 -10.61 49.74
C ILE A 321 -41.68 -11.92 49.92
N PRO A 322 -42.10 -13.07 49.35
CA PRO A 322 -41.37 -14.33 49.46
C PRO A 322 -40.01 -14.24 48.75
N LYS A 323 -38.95 -14.74 49.40
CA LYS A 323 -37.62 -14.90 48.81
C LYS A 323 -37.54 -16.22 48.05
N ARG A 324 -37.02 -16.17 46.81
CA ARG A 324 -36.64 -17.35 46.01
C ARG A 324 -35.36 -17.96 46.60
N PRO A 325 -35.24 -19.29 46.76
CA PRO A 325 -33.98 -19.92 47.12
C PRO A 325 -33.01 -19.82 45.93
N VAL A 326 -31.81 -19.30 46.20
CA VAL A 326 -30.66 -19.36 45.29
C VAL A 326 -29.84 -20.56 45.74
N ASP A 327 -29.97 -21.67 45.03
CA ASP A 327 -29.00 -22.77 45.14
C ASP A 327 -27.64 -22.27 44.68
N THR A 328 -26.62 -22.44 45.53
CA THR A 328 -25.30 -21.82 45.39
C THR A 328 -24.28 -22.75 44.70
N ASP A 329 -24.70 -23.87 44.09
CA ASP A 329 -23.76 -24.90 43.62
C ASP A 329 -23.73 -25.14 42.10
N ASN A 330 -24.10 -24.17 41.26
CA ASN A 330 -23.90 -24.36 39.81
C ASN A 330 -23.55 -23.09 39.03
N PRO A 331 -22.26 -22.81 38.75
CA PRO A 331 -21.91 -21.80 37.76
C PRO A 331 -22.13 -22.36 36.35
N LEU A 332 -23.22 -21.94 35.71
CA LEU A 332 -23.52 -22.18 34.29
C LEU A 332 -22.53 -21.38 33.40
N TYR A 333 -21.34 -21.95 33.18
CA TYR A 333 -20.42 -21.52 32.13
C TYR A 333 -19.85 -22.73 31.40
N VAL A 334 -20.16 -22.85 30.10
CA VAL A 334 -19.53 -23.84 29.20
C VAL A 334 -18.21 -23.27 28.72
N LYS A 335 -17.11 -23.90 29.14
CA LYS A 335 -15.74 -23.56 28.72
C LYS A 335 -15.50 -24.19 27.35
N VAL A 336 -15.67 -23.41 26.28
CA VAL A 336 -15.30 -23.87 24.93
C VAL A 336 -13.77 -23.92 24.81
N GLY A 337 -13.25 -25.12 24.60
CA GLY A 337 -11.83 -25.44 24.65
C GLY A 337 -11.02 -24.88 23.50
N ARG A 338 -9.80 -24.46 23.84
CA ARG A 338 -8.63 -24.47 22.96
C ARG A 338 -8.52 -25.85 22.30
N GLY A 339 -8.49 -25.87 20.97
CA GLY A 339 -8.20 -27.08 20.22
C GLY A 339 -6.82 -27.65 20.57
N GLY A 340 -6.75 -28.98 20.56
CA GLY A 340 -5.49 -29.71 20.56
C GLY A 340 -4.98 -30.12 21.94
N ARG A 341 -5.68 -31.04 22.61
CA ARG A 341 -5.12 -32.09 23.47
C ARG A 341 -6.25 -33.05 23.82
N GLY A 342 -6.10 -34.32 23.47
CA GLY A 342 -7.04 -35.37 23.83
C GLY A 342 -7.17 -35.45 25.35
N TRP A 343 -8.37 -35.19 25.86
CA TRP A 343 -8.73 -35.44 27.24
C TRP A 343 -9.34 -36.84 27.30
N GLY A 344 -8.62 -37.80 27.88
CA GLY A 344 -9.04 -39.21 27.97
C GLY A 344 -10.17 -39.49 28.96
N TYR A 345 -11.02 -38.51 29.25
CA TYR A 345 -12.20 -38.71 30.10
C TYR A 345 -13.33 -37.79 29.62
N ASP A 346 -14.36 -38.42 29.05
CA ASP A 346 -15.58 -37.75 28.62
C ASP A 346 -16.37 -37.31 29.87
N PRO A 347 -16.65 -36.00 30.06
CA PRO A 347 -17.39 -35.50 31.22
C PRO A 347 -18.90 -35.84 31.19
N SER A 348 -19.36 -36.59 30.19
CA SER A 348 -20.76 -36.97 30.03
C SER A 348 -21.21 -38.00 31.10
N PRO A 349 -22.40 -37.82 31.72
CA PRO A 349 -22.95 -38.77 32.69
C PRO A 349 -23.06 -40.21 32.14
N GLU A 350 -22.81 -41.21 32.97
CA GLU A 350 -22.94 -42.64 32.64
C GLU A 350 -24.34 -42.92 32.04
N GLY A 351 -24.41 -43.42 30.79
CA GLY A 351 -25.66 -43.75 30.08
C GLY A 351 -26.25 -42.64 29.19
N SER A 352 -25.56 -41.50 29.02
CA SER A 352 -26.02 -40.43 28.11
C SER A 352 -25.83 -40.78 26.63
N LEU A 353 -26.81 -40.44 25.79
CA LEU A 353 -26.77 -40.57 24.32
C LEU A 353 -25.51 -39.93 23.69
N SER A 354 -24.96 -38.89 24.32
CA SER A 354 -23.72 -38.24 23.88
C SER A 354 -22.51 -39.17 23.90
N ARG A 355 -22.41 -40.05 24.90
CA ARG A 355 -21.35 -41.07 25.02
C ARG A 355 -21.54 -42.20 24.02
N GLU A 356 -22.79 -42.61 23.77
CA GLU A 356 -23.11 -43.64 22.77
C GLU A 356 -22.77 -43.16 21.35
N VAL A 357 -23.05 -41.89 21.04
CA VAL A 357 -22.66 -41.28 19.76
C VAL A 357 -21.15 -41.10 19.64
N GLY A 358 -20.45 -40.78 20.74
CA GLY A 358 -18.99 -40.74 20.77
C GLY A 358 -18.36 -42.11 20.46
N GLN A 359 -18.86 -43.17 21.08
CA GLN A 359 -18.38 -44.54 20.83
C GLN A 359 -18.70 -45.04 19.42
N MET A 360 -19.86 -44.68 18.85
CA MET A 360 -20.19 -44.98 17.46
C MET A 360 -19.30 -44.24 16.45
N ALA A 361 -18.80 -43.05 16.79
CA ALA A 361 -17.87 -42.30 15.95
C ALA A 361 -16.46 -42.91 15.97
N GLU A 362 -15.97 -43.35 17.13
CA GLU A 362 -14.69 -44.07 17.25
C GLU A 362 -14.73 -45.44 16.57
N GLN A 363 -15.84 -46.20 16.70
CA GLN A 363 -15.99 -47.50 16.04
C GLN A 363 -16.04 -47.42 14.51
N LYS A 364 -16.39 -46.27 13.93
CA LYS A 364 -16.30 -46.03 12.48
C LYS A 364 -14.88 -45.70 12.01
N GLN A 365 -14.01 -45.24 12.91
CA GLN A 365 -12.65 -44.84 12.59
C GLN A 365 -11.68 -46.04 12.61
N ASP A 366 -12.00 -47.09 13.37
CA ASP A 366 -11.22 -48.34 13.41
C ASP A 366 -11.60 -49.36 12.32
N GLN A 367 -12.62 -49.09 11.50
CA GLN A 367 -12.97 -49.91 10.32
C GLN A 367 -12.43 -49.31 9.01
N ASP A 368 -11.17 -48.91 8.98
CA ASP A 368 -10.48 -48.58 7.74
C ASP A 368 -9.75 -49.80 7.15
N HIS A 369 -10.29 -50.24 6.01
CA HIS A 369 -9.92 -51.29 5.07
C HIS A 369 -8.44 -51.78 5.06
N PRO A 370 -8.19 -53.12 5.17
CA PRO A 370 -6.83 -53.70 5.07
C PRO A 370 -6.18 -53.60 3.67
N GLN A 371 -6.90 -53.12 2.66
CA GLN A 371 -6.45 -53.06 1.27
C GLN A 371 -5.57 -51.82 0.95
N LEU A 372 -5.58 -50.80 1.82
CA LEU A 372 -4.74 -49.60 1.66
C LEU A 372 -3.32 -49.79 2.20
N ARG A 373 -3.13 -50.70 3.17
CA ARG A 373 -1.83 -50.97 3.79
C ARG A 373 -0.92 -51.81 2.88
N GLU A 374 -1.47 -52.78 2.15
CA GLU A 374 -0.72 -53.55 1.16
C GLU A 374 -0.25 -52.70 -0.03
N ARG A 375 -1.03 -51.67 -0.42
CA ARG A 375 -0.63 -50.74 -1.50
C ARG A 375 0.52 -49.81 -1.08
N GLN A 376 0.64 -49.53 0.21
CA GLN A 376 1.68 -48.67 0.77
C GLN A 376 2.99 -49.43 1.02
N GLU A 377 2.91 -50.74 1.31
CA GLU A 377 4.09 -51.60 1.48
C GLU A 377 4.68 -52.07 0.13
N GLN A 378 3.88 -52.21 -0.93
CA GLN A 378 4.40 -52.51 -2.27
C GLN A 378 5.12 -51.31 -2.93
N GLN A 379 4.81 -50.07 -2.53
CA GLN A 379 5.48 -48.86 -3.03
C GLN A 379 6.86 -48.59 -2.40
N ALA A 380 7.24 -49.31 -1.34
CA ALA A 380 8.55 -49.17 -0.71
C ALA A 380 9.64 -50.05 -1.35
N SER A 381 9.27 -51.01 -2.20
CA SER A 381 10.20 -51.98 -2.81
C SER A 381 10.55 -51.73 -4.28
N GLU A 382 10.01 -50.70 -4.93
CA GLU A 382 10.34 -50.35 -6.34
C GLU A 382 11.23 -49.09 -6.48
N GLN A 383 11.97 -48.69 -5.44
CA GLN A 383 12.93 -47.58 -5.52
C GLN A 383 14.27 -47.98 -6.17
N ASN A 384 14.24 -48.64 -7.32
CA ASN A 384 15.43 -48.82 -8.16
C ASN A 384 15.13 -48.74 -9.67
N GLU A 385 14.03 -48.08 -10.06
CA GLU A 385 13.86 -47.64 -11.45
C GLU A 385 13.75 -46.11 -11.53
N PRO A 386 14.61 -45.46 -12.33
CA PRO A 386 14.66 -44.00 -12.32
C PRO A 386 13.47 -43.42 -13.11
N ALA A 387 12.69 -42.57 -12.45
CA ALA A 387 11.52 -41.94 -13.04
C ALA A 387 11.90 -41.08 -14.26
N VAL A 388 11.33 -41.43 -15.42
CA VAL A 388 11.54 -40.76 -16.72
C VAL A 388 10.42 -39.75 -16.95
N ARG A 389 10.75 -38.51 -17.33
CA ARG A 389 9.74 -37.52 -17.76
C ARG A 389 9.17 -37.89 -19.13
N GLY A 390 8.00 -37.33 -19.49
CA GLY A 390 7.34 -37.56 -20.79
C GLY A 390 8.19 -37.28 -22.05
N ASP A 391 9.35 -36.63 -21.91
CA ASP A 391 10.32 -36.37 -22.97
C ASP A 391 11.50 -37.37 -23.03
N GLY A 392 11.46 -38.47 -22.27
CA GLY A 392 12.41 -39.58 -22.37
C GLY A 392 13.75 -39.39 -21.63
N THR A 393 13.97 -38.27 -20.94
CA THR A 393 15.20 -38.04 -20.14
C THR A 393 15.02 -38.49 -18.69
N VAL A 394 15.98 -39.27 -18.20
CA VAL A 394 16.03 -39.84 -16.84
C VAL A 394 16.46 -38.76 -15.83
N LEU A 395 15.70 -38.56 -14.73
CA LEU A 395 16.10 -37.61 -13.67
C LEU A 395 17.32 -38.13 -12.90
N GLN A 396 18.45 -37.45 -13.03
CA GLN A 396 19.57 -37.61 -12.10
C GLN A 396 19.30 -36.77 -10.84
N GLU A 397 19.29 -37.42 -9.68
CA GLU A 397 19.33 -36.74 -8.39
C GLU A 397 20.67 -36.02 -8.25
N SER A 398 20.62 -34.69 -8.12
CA SER A 398 21.81 -33.88 -7.91
C SER A 398 22.05 -33.66 -6.43
N ASP A 399 23.24 -34.02 -5.94
CA ASP A 399 23.78 -33.73 -4.61
C ASP A 399 23.98 -32.21 -4.39
N LYS A 400 22.89 -31.46 -4.26
CA LYS A 400 22.92 -30.05 -3.84
C LYS A 400 22.42 -29.96 -2.40
N PRO A 401 23.14 -29.28 -1.50
CA PRO A 401 22.73 -29.16 -0.10
C PRO A 401 21.36 -28.47 -0.02
N ARG A 402 20.48 -29.03 0.82
CA ARG A 402 19.10 -28.56 0.97
C ARG A 402 19.05 -27.09 1.40
N ASN A 403 18.17 -26.34 0.73
CA ASN A 403 17.96 -24.92 0.92
C ASN A 403 17.58 -24.58 2.39
N PRO A 404 18.35 -23.74 3.10
CA PRO A 404 18.10 -23.42 4.51
C PRO A 404 16.85 -22.56 4.75
N LYS A 405 16.19 -22.04 3.70
CA LYS A 405 14.99 -21.19 3.84
C LYS A 405 13.66 -21.95 3.95
N LYS A 406 13.65 -23.28 3.81
CA LYS A 406 12.47 -24.10 4.17
C LYS A 406 12.65 -24.64 5.58
N ARG A 407 12.19 -23.89 6.58
CA ARG A 407 12.06 -24.41 7.95
C ARG A 407 10.80 -25.27 8.01
N ILE A 408 10.97 -26.57 8.02
CA ILE A 408 9.87 -27.52 8.29
C ILE A 408 9.60 -27.41 9.79
N TRP A 409 8.32 -27.31 10.17
CA TRP A 409 7.93 -27.36 11.57
C TRP A 409 8.12 -28.78 12.07
N GLU A 410 9.19 -29.02 12.84
CA GLU A 410 9.47 -30.31 13.46
C GLU A 410 8.89 -30.27 14.88
N GLU A 411 7.69 -30.84 15.02
CA GLU A 411 6.89 -30.83 16.24
C GLU A 411 7.65 -31.34 17.47
N ASN A 412 8.50 -32.36 17.28
CA ASN A 412 9.30 -32.95 18.35
C ASN A 412 10.38 -32.00 18.87
N VAL A 413 11.01 -31.22 17.98
CA VAL A 413 12.11 -30.30 18.34
C VAL A 413 11.56 -29.05 19.03
N GLU A 414 10.41 -28.56 18.59
CA GLU A 414 9.76 -27.43 19.24
C GLU A 414 9.15 -27.83 20.60
N ALA A 415 8.59 -29.03 20.74
CA ALA A 415 8.05 -29.54 22.00
C ALA A 415 9.12 -29.63 23.11
N GLU A 416 10.29 -30.23 22.85
CA GLU A 416 11.38 -30.27 23.82
C GLU A 416 11.84 -28.86 24.25
N LYS A 417 11.80 -27.90 23.32
CA LYS A 417 12.21 -26.53 23.59
C LYS A 417 11.22 -25.81 24.51
N TYR A 418 9.93 -26.11 24.39
CA TYR A 418 8.90 -25.64 25.31
C TYR A 418 9.00 -26.30 26.69
N GLU A 419 9.33 -27.59 26.75
CA GLU A 419 9.52 -28.30 28.02
C GLU A 419 10.73 -27.77 28.80
N ARG A 420 11.86 -27.50 28.12
CA ARG A 420 13.03 -26.86 28.75
C ARG A 420 12.71 -25.46 29.26
N ALA A 421 11.94 -24.67 28.51
CA ALA A 421 11.53 -23.34 28.93
C ALA A 421 10.59 -23.35 30.16
N GLN A 422 9.76 -24.40 30.31
CA GLN A 422 8.93 -24.59 31.50
C GLN A 422 9.78 -25.02 32.72
N GLN A 423 10.75 -25.91 32.54
CA GLN A 423 11.67 -26.32 33.61
C GLN A 423 12.53 -25.15 34.12
N GLU A 424 12.98 -24.25 33.24
CA GLU A 424 13.70 -23.03 33.64
C GLU A 424 12.82 -22.05 34.43
N GLN A 425 11.52 -21.96 34.13
CA GLN A 425 10.58 -21.14 34.89
C GLN A 425 10.27 -21.72 36.28
N GLU A 426 10.20 -23.04 36.41
CA GLU A 426 9.99 -23.71 37.69
C GLU A 426 11.22 -23.62 38.61
N HIS A 427 12.44 -23.72 38.05
CA HIS A 427 13.67 -23.53 38.84
C HIS A 427 13.89 -22.08 39.32
N GLY A 428 13.30 -21.09 38.65
CA GLY A 428 13.37 -19.68 39.05
C GLY A 428 12.52 -19.29 40.27
N GLN A 429 11.52 -20.09 40.66
CA GLN A 429 10.62 -19.77 41.78
C GLN A 429 10.94 -20.48 43.11
N GLY A 430 11.89 -21.43 43.13
CA GLY A 430 12.21 -22.25 44.32
C GLY A 430 13.26 -21.69 45.30
N GLY A 431 13.82 -20.50 45.08
CA GLY A 431 14.98 -19.99 45.85
C GLY A 431 14.69 -19.22 47.15
N GLY A 432 13.46 -19.24 47.65
CA GLY A 432 12.99 -18.31 48.70
C GLY A 432 12.80 -18.88 50.12
N HIS A 433 13.52 -19.91 50.56
CA HIS A 433 13.39 -20.42 51.94
C HIS A 433 14.31 -19.68 52.92
N ARG A 434 13.76 -18.72 53.67
CA ARG A 434 14.41 -18.07 54.83
C ARG A 434 14.47 -19.06 56.00
N LYS A 435 15.69 -19.39 56.43
CA LYS A 435 15.98 -19.98 57.76
C LYS A 435 15.57 -18.97 58.84
N ARG A 436 14.75 -19.41 59.80
CA ARG A 436 14.60 -18.73 61.10
C ARG A 436 15.60 -19.38 62.05
N ASP A 437 16.55 -18.59 62.51
CA ASP A 437 17.47 -18.97 63.58
C ASP A 437 16.75 -18.89 64.93
N GLU A 438 17.10 -19.83 65.79
CA GLU A 438 16.73 -19.97 67.20
C GLU A 438 17.43 -18.89 68.05
N LEU A 439 16.69 -18.28 68.98
CA LEU A 439 17.12 -17.85 70.32
C LEU A 439 15.91 -17.42 71.15
#